data_AF-A0A512DF49-F1
#
_entry.id   AF-A0A512DF49-F1
#
_cell.length_a   1.000
_cell.length_b   1.000
_cell.length_c   1.000
_cell.angle_alpha   90.00
_cell.angle_beta   90.00
_cell.angle_gamma   90.00
#
_symmetry.space_group_name_H-M   'P 1'
#
loop_
_entity.id
_entity.type
_entity.pdbx_description
1 polymer ?
#
loop_
_entity_poly.entity_id
_entity_poly.type
_entity_poly.pdbx_seq_one_letter_code
_entity_poly.pdbx_strand_id
1 'polypeptide(L)'
;MVDTGTSVRPVHDDGWPTAPRRGRRLVVTVVAAVVALAVLATALLLGVRAWRGGAEQAGVPGRLTWAPPTLEDPVTVDVTEDNRDLQLEPDQDYIVRMPDEPLDVRGGLVIVGGRDVVLRGGEIRITEPGEDTTEVRGLLLKDQTGTAHVEGLYITGPELAEGIDLDQRVGGTVQLQNIRIDTVHGAEESHHADVIQSWAGPAVLRVDRLTGRTNYQGLFLLPRQFLEEDPDTVDLRHVNIVGEGGARYMLWRDGGAWDVDVRDVWVAPPTDGDFADERDPEALTWATDDAEGSWAEVRVGVPPGGDFVPDGRAGLGYESPGYLDGDGE
;
A
#
# COMPACT_ATOMS: atom_id res chain seq x y z
N MET A 1 -10.42 -51.00 -25.39
CA MET A 1 -9.48 -50.46 -26.39
C MET A 1 -10.20 -49.32 -27.10
N VAL A 2 -10.22 -48.15 -26.46
CA VAL A 2 -10.61 -46.86 -27.05
C VAL A 2 -9.69 -45.84 -26.39
N ASP A 3 -8.90 -45.21 -27.24
CA ASP A 3 -7.91 -44.18 -26.98
C ASP A 3 -8.60 -42.82 -27.11
N THR A 4 -8.47 -41.97 -26.09
CA THR A 4 -8.76 -40.54 -26.18
C THR A 4 -7.69 -39.78 -25.41
N GLY A 5 -6.51 -39.69 -26.01
CA GLY A 5 -5.51 -38.70 -25.64
C GLY A 5 -5.99 -37.28 -25.95
N THR A 6 -5.98 -36.42 -24.93
CA THR A 6 -6.04 -34.97 -25.12
C THR A 6 -4.71 -34.40 -24.63
N SER A 7 -3.87 -34.01 -25.59
CA SER A 7 -2.57 -33.39 -25.33
C SER A 7 -2.80 -31.95 -24.87
N VAL A 8 -2.42 -31.62 -23.65
CA VAL A 8 -2.33 -30.23 -23.18
C VAL A 8 -1.07 -29.63 -23.81
N ARG A 9 -1.23 -28.57 -24.60
CA ARG A 9 -0.10 -27.79 -25.11
C ARG A 9 0.44 -26.90 -23.98
N PRO A 10 1.76 -26.75 -23.83
CA PRO A 10 2.32 -25.77 -22.90
C PRO A 10 1.97 -24.36 -23.40
N VAL A 11 1.48 -23.54 -22.48
CA VAL A 11 1.31 -22.10 -22.70
C VAL A 11 2.68 -21.51 -22.93
N HIS A 12 2.77 -20.66 -23.95
CA HIS A 12 3.97 -20.01 -24.39
C HIS A 12 4.54 -19.10 -23.30
N ASP A 13 5.84 -19.28 -23.09
CA ASP A 13 6.77 -18.39 -22.40
C ASP A 13 6.95 -17.13 -23.28
N ASP A 14 6.02 -16.19 -23.13
CA ASP A 14 6.11 -14.87 -23.76
C ASP A 14 7.04 -14.01 -22.90
N GLY A 15 8.30 -13.96 -23.30
CA GLY A 15 9.39 -13.30 -22.59
C GLY A 15 9.02 -11.93 -22.02
N TRP A 16 9.28 -11.78 -20.72
CA TRP A 16 9.10 -10.57 -19.95
C TRP A 16 9.83 -9.36 -20.56
N PRO A 17 9.24 -8.16 -20.56
CA PRO A 17 9.89 -6.96 -21.05
C PRO A 17 11.09 -6.62 -20.16
N THR A 18 12.30 -6.84 -20.67
CA THR A 18 13.52 -6.35 -20.04
C THR A 18 13.53 -4.82 -20.06
N ALA A 19 13.70 -4.18 -18.91
CA ALA A 19 13.81 -2.72 -18.78
C ALA A 19 14.81 -2.14 -19.81
N PRO A 20 14.46 -1.04 -20.53
CA PRO A 20 15.31 -0.49 -21.58
C PRO A 20 16.59 0.14 -21.01
N ARG A 21 17.75 -0.43 -21.35
CA ARG A 21 19.06 0.18 -21.06
C ARG A 21 19.28 1.43 -21.93
N ARG A 22 19.02 2.63 -21.39
CA ARG A 22 19.37 3.89 -22.06
C ARG A 22 20.86 4.19 -21.93
N GLY A 23 21.54 4.26 -23.08
CA GLY A 23 22.95 4.63 -23.19
C GLY A 23 23.21 6.10 -22.87
N ARG A 24 24.12 6.34 -21.92
CA ARG A 24 24.64 7.68 -21.59
C ARG A 24 25.38 8.29 -22.78
N ARG A 25 24.97 9.49 -23.23
CA ARG A 25 25.81 10.39 -24.03
C ARG A 25 26.34 11.51 -23.15
N LEU A 26 27.66 11.58 -23.09
CA LEU A 26 28.44 12.62 -22.44
C LEU A 26 28.71 13.74 -23.46
N VAL A 27 28.32 14.98 -23.15
CA VAL A 27 28.87 16.16 -23.82
C VAL A 27 29.16 17.22 -22.75
N VAL A 28 30.45 17.49 -22.60
CA VAL A 28 31.03 18.58 -21.81
C VAL A 28 31.25 19.78 -22.76
N THR A 29 31.03 21.02 -22.30
CA THR A 29 32.09 22.07 -22.19
C THR A 29 31.52 23.46 -21.83
N VAL A 30 31.82 23.87 -20.59
CA VAL A 30 32.42 25.14 -20.10
C VAL A 30 32.12 26.46 -20.85
N VAL A 31 31.31 27.35 -20.22
CA VAL A 31 31.50 28.83 -20.25
C VAL A 31 31.10 29.55 -18.91
N ALA A 32 30.48 28.89 -17.93
CA ALA A 32 29.76 29.59 -16.84
C ALA A 32 30.56 29.92 -15.55
N ALA A 33 31.83 30.35 -15.61
CA ALA A 33 32.64 30.52 -14.40
C ALA A 33 32.67 31.93 -13.77
N VAL A 34 32.22 33.00 -14.44
CA VAL A 34 32.35 34.38 -13.90
C VAL A 34 31.00 35.05 -13.56
N VAL A 35 29.88 34.53 -14.05
CA VAL A 35 28.53 34.99 -13.64
C VAL A 35 28.04 34.29 -12.36
N ALA A 36 28.64 33.14 -12.00
CA ALA A 36 28.23 32.32 -10.85
C ALA A 36 28.51 32.96 -9.48
N LEU A 37 29.49 33.86 -9.35
CA LEU A 37 29.87 34.43 -8.04
C LEU A 37 29.01 35.63 -7.59
N ALA A 38 28.33 36.33 -8.50
CA ALA A 38 27.40 37.41 -8.14
C ALA A 38 25.97 36.92 -7.85
N VAL A 39 25.58 35.76 -8.40
CA VAL A 39 24.27 35.13 -8.12
C VAL A 39 24.29 34.37 -6.79
N LEU A 40 25.44 33.85 -6.35
CA LEU A 40 25.56 33.12 -5.09
C LEU A 40 25.34 34.00 -3.83
N ALA A 41 25.72 35.28 -3.86
CA ALA A 41 25.58 36.16 -2.69
C ALA A 41 24.11 36.62 -2.46
N THR A 42 23.32 36.76 -3.53
CA THR A 42 21.90 37.12 -3.43
C THR A 42 21.03 35.90 -3.13
N ALA A 43 21.41 34.71 -3.60
CA ALA A 43 20.75 33.45 -3.25
C ALA A 43 20.95 33.07 -1.77
N LEU A 44 22.08 33.45 -1.15
CA LEU A 44 22.31 33.17 0.28
C LEU A 44 21.45 34.04 1.22
N LEU A 45 21.12 35.27 0.84
CA LEU A 45 20.31 36.19 1.66
C LEU A 45 18.79 36.00 1.47
N LEU A 46 18.34 35.43 0.34
CA LEU A 46 16.95 35.01 0.13
C LEU A 46 16.70 33.54 0.52
N GLY A 47 17.73 32.69 0.52
CA GLY A 47 17.63 31.28 0.91
C GLY A 47 17.40 31.04 2.40
N VAL A 48 17.81 31.97 3.28
CA VAL A 48 17.58 31.82 4.73
C VAL A 48 16.15 32.15 5.15
N ARG A 49 15.34 32.79 4.29
CA ARG A 49 13.92 33.06 4.58
C ARG A 49 12.94 32.02 4.02
N ALA A 50 13.37 31.18 3.07
CA ALA A 50 12.53 30.12 2.51
C ALA A 50 12.65 28.78 3.25
N TRP A 51 13.63 28.62 4.15
CA TRP A 51 13.77 27.44 5.01
C TRP A 51 13.10 27.66 6.38
N ARG A 52 11.82 28.05 6.32
CA ARG A 52 10.87 28.05 7.45
C ARG A 52 9.54 27.37 7.08
N GLY A 53 9.51 26.61 5.97
CA GLY A 53 8.49 25.58 5.76
C GLY A 53 8.83 24.42 6.67
N GLY A 54 7.93 24.11 7.60
CA GLY A 54 8.17 23.20 8.72
C GLY A 54 8.72 21.86 8.24
N ALA A 55 9.89 21.49 8.79
CA ALA A 55 10.07 20.12 9.19
C ALA A 55 8.99 19.86 10.25
N GLU A 56 7.82 19.37 9.79
CA GLU A 56 6.80 18.83 10.67
C GLU A 56 7.49 17.70 11.44
N GLN A 57 7.58 17.88 12.75
CA GLN A 57 8.36 17.02 13.62
C GLN A 57 7.79 15.61 13.57
N ALA A 58 8.56 14.66 13.05
CA ALA A 58 8.38 13.26 13.40
C ALA A 58 8.49 13.13 14.92
N GLY A 59 7.37 12.82 15.58
CA GLY A 59 7.34 12.62 17.02
C GLY A 59 6.05 13.02 17.75
N VAL A 60 5.07 13.65 17.11
CA VAL A 60 3.71 13.79 17.64
C VAL A 60 2.74 13.28 16.59
N PRO A 61 1.83 12.35 16.91
CA PRO A 61 0.83 11.91 15.95
C PRO A 61 -0.03 13.11 15.59
N GLY A 62 0.15 13.61 14.36
CA GLY A 62 -0.85 14.47 13.76
C GLY A 62 -2.18 13.70 13.70
N ARG A 63 -3.27 14.45 13.75
CA ARG A 63 -4.60 13.88 13.47
C ARG A 63 -4.58 13.17 12.11
N LEU A 64 -5.40 12.13 11.98
CA LEU A 64 -5.59 11.39 10.75
C LEU A 64 -6.33 12.25 9.71
N THR A 65 -6.08 11.98 8.44
CA THR A 65 -6.61 12.81 7.35
C THR A 65 -8.13 12.70 7.27
N TRP A 66 -8.67 11.49 7.36
CA TRP A 66 -10.09 11.24 7.09
C TRP A 66 -10.80 10.64 8.30
N ALA A 67 -11.94 11.19 8.69
CA ALA A 67 -12.81 10.56 9.66
C ALA A 67 -13.43 9.26 9.10
N PRO A 68 -13.79 8.28 9.96
CA PRO A 68 -14.64 7.18 9.55
C PRO A 68 -16.00 7.70 9.05
N PRO A 69 -16.70 6.95 8.19
CA PRO A 69 -18.06 7.29 7.80
C PRO A 69 -18.98 7.41 9.03
N THR A 70 -20.01 8.26 8.93
CA THR A 70 -21.09 8.28 9.92
C THR A 70 -21.92 7.02 9.73
N LEU A 71 -22.07 6.21 10.78
CA LEU A 71 -22.84 4.97 10.71
C LEU A 71 -24.29 5.21 11.12
N GLU A 72 -25.21 4.57 10.41
CA GLU A 72 -26.64 4.54 10.70
C GLU A 72 -27.00 3.16 11.29
N ASP A 73 -27.47 3.14 12.54
CA ASP A 73 -27.88 1.93 13.27
C ASP A 73 -26.93 0.71 13.08
N PRO A 74 -25.62 0.86 13.37
CA PRO A 74 -24.64 -0.15 13.02
C PRO A 74 -24.78 -1.44 13.83
N VAL A 75 -24.47 -2.56 13.17
CA VAL A 75 -24.29 -3.86 13.84
C VAL A 75 -22.82 -4.01 14.24
N THR A 76 -22.57 -4.35 15.50
CA THR A 76 -21.21 -4.70 15.94
C THR A 76 -20.98 -6.20 15.74
N VAL A 77 -19.86 -6.54 15.09
CA VAL A 77 -19.40 -7.92 14.92
C VAL A 77 -18.07 -8.08 15.65
N ASP A 78 -18.04 -8.98 16.62
CA ASP A 78 -16.82 -9.34 17.33
C ASP A 78 -16.10 -10.44 16.54
N VAL A 79 -14.84 -10.17 16.18
CA VAL A 79 -13.98 -11.11 15.46
C VAL A 79 -13.39 -12.11 16.45
N THR A 80 -13.37 -13.38 16.05
CA THR A 80 -12.67 -14.46 16.76
C THR A 80 -12.01 -15.37 15.74
N GLU A 81 -11.19 -16.32 16.19
CA GLU A 81 -10.63 -17.33 15.29
C GLU A 81 -11.72 -18.10 14.51
N ASP A 82 -12.87 -18.37 15.13
CA ASP A 82 -14.01 -19.06 14.51
C ASP A 82 -14.95 -18.12 13.73
N ASN A 83 -14.83 -16.79 13.93
CA ASN A 83 -15.68 -15.77 13.32
C ASN A 83 -14.81 -14.67 12.69
N ARG A 84 -14.07 -15.04 11.65
CA ARG A 84 -13.15 -14.17 10.90
C ARG A 84 -13.45 -14.09 9.41
N ASP A 85 -14.40 -14.90 8.93
CA ASP A 85 -14.93 -14.80 7.58
C ASP A 85 -16.31 -14.16 7.67
N LEU A 86 -16.33 -12.84 7.53
CA LEU A 86 -17.51 -12.03 7.75
C LEU A 86 -18.25 -11.83 6.43
N GLN A 87 -19.48 -12.32 6.39
CA GLN A 87 -20.41 -12.12 5.28
C GLN A 87 -21.46 -11.09 5.73
N LEU A 88 -21.27 -9.85 5.33
CA LEU A 88 -22.03 -8.69 5.78
C LEU A 88 -23.11 -8.31 4.77
N GLU A 89 -24.27 -7.84 5.25
CA GLU A 89 -25.35 -7.40 4.39
C GLU A 89 -24.96 -6.08 3.69
N PRO A 90 -25.12 -5.96 2.36
CA PRO A 90 -24.56 -4.86 1.57
C PRO A 90 -25.17 -3.48 1.88
N ASP A 91 -26.35 -3.42 2.48
CA ASP A 91 -27.05 -2.18 2.82
C ASP A 91 -26.98 -1.83 4.33
N GLN A 92 -26.21 -2.60 5.12
CA GLN A 92 -26.08 -2.44 6.57
C GLN A 92 -24.70 -1.90 6.95
N ASP A 93 -24.67 -1.04 7.98
CA ASP A 93 -23.44 -0.50 8.54
C ASP A 93 -22.90 -1.39 9.66
N TYR A 94 -21.58 -1.48 9.77
CA TYR A 94 -20.92 -2.39 10.69
C TYR A 94 -19.77 -1.75 11.45
N ILE A 95 -19.64 -2.13 12.72
CA ILE A 95 -18.44 -1.95 13.52
C ILE A 95 -17.81 -3.34 13.66
N VAL A 96 -16.61 -3.52 13.10
CA VAL A 96 -15.85 -4.77 13.24
C VAL A 96 -14.87 -4.60 14.39
N ARG A 97 -15.07 -5.37 15.46
CA ARG A 97 -14.22 -5.33 16.66
C ARG A 97 -13.24 -6.49 16.64
N MET A 98 -11.95 -6.16 16.56
CA MET A 98 -10.88 -7.13 16.71
C MET A 98 -10.77 -7.65 18.15
N PRO A 99 -10.27 -8.89 18.35
CA PRO A 99 -9.97 -9.40 19.68
C PRO A 99 -8.90 -8.55 20.40
N ASP A 100 -8.89 -8.63 21.73
CA ASP A 100 -7.87 -7.96 22.58
C ASP A 100 -6.51 -8.68 22.57
N GLU A 101 -6.43 -9.84 21.90
CA GLU A 101 -5.22 -10.60 21.60
C GLU A 101 -5.06 -10.70 20.07
N PRO A 102 -3.85 -10.97 19.53
CA PRO A 102 -3.66 -11.07 18.09
C PRO A 102 -4.56 -12.16 17.49
N LEU A 103 -5.22 -11.86 16.36
CA LEU A 103 -5.90 -12.86 15.54
C LEU A 103 -4.84 -13.66 14.78
N ASP A 104 -4.47 -14.83 15.29
CA ASP A 104 -3.38 -15.67 14.76
C ASP A 104 -3.91 -16.92 14.06
N VAL A 105 -4.27 -16.78 12.79
CA VAL A 105 -5.02 -17.79 12.05
C VAL A 105 -4.76 -17.73 10.56
N ARG A 106 -4.79 -18.89 9.89
CA ARG A 106 -4.70 -18.95 8.42
C ARG A 106 -5.77 -18.09 7.74
N GLY A 107 -5.34 -17.32 6.75
CA GLY A 107 -6.15 -16.45 5.90
C GLY A 107 -6.63 -15.17 6.56
N GLY A 108 -6.18 -14.91 7.80
CA GLY A 108 -6.42 -13.67 8.51
C GLY A 108 -7.89 -13.32 8.66
N LEU A 109 -8.22 -12.04 8.44
CA LEU A 109 -9.59 -11.52 8.47
C LEU A 109 -10.13 -11.34 7.04
N VAL A 110 -11.34 -11.81 6.80
CA VAL A 110 -12.05 -11.62 5.54
C VAL A 110 -13.35 -10.85 5.81
N ILE A 111 -13.56 -9.76 5.10
CA ILE A 111 -14.76 -8.93 5.20
C ILE A 111 -15.39 -8.78 3.81
N VAL A 112 -16.52 -9.43 3.60
CA VAL A 112 -17.29 -9.37 2.36
C VAL A 112 -18.59 -8.60 2.61
N GLY A 113 -18.90 -7.61 1.77
CA GLY A 113 -20.13 -6.82 1.88
C GLY A 113 -20.11 -5.76 2.97
N GLY A 114 -21.27 -5.24 3.34
CA GLY A 114 -21.42 -4.08 4.21
C GLY A 114 -21.47 -2.76 3.43
N ARG A 115 -22.27 -1.81 3.91
CA ARG A 115 -22.33 -0.46 3.37
C ARG A 115 -21.17 0.36 3.90
N ASP A 116 -21.25 0.82 5.13
CA ASP A 116 -20.12 1.44 5.83
C ASP A 116 -19.57 0.50 6.90
N VAL A 117 -18.30 0.15 6.79
CA VAL A 117 -17.61 -0.79 7.69
C VAL A 117 -16.47 -0.06 8.38
N VAL A 118 -16.46 -0.06 9.72
CA VAL A 118 -15.41 0.57 10.52
C VAL A 118 -14.68 -0.49 11.33
N LEU A 119 -13.38 -0.65 11.06
CA LEU A 119 -12.42 -1.41 11.86
C LEU A 119 -11.38 -0.45 12.45
N ARG A 120 -11.25 -0.46 13.78
CA ARG A 120 -10.28 0.38 14.50
C ARG A 120 -9.44 -0.47 15.46
N GLY A 121 -8.13 -0.43 15.27
CA GLY A 121 -7.17 -1.20 16.05
C GLY A 121 -7.24 -2.70 15.79
N GLY A 122 -6.34 -3.42 16.47
CA GLY A 122 -6.23 -4.87 16.38
C GLY A 122 -4.95 -5.31 15.70
N GLU A 123 -4.60 -6.57 15.92
CA GLU A 123 -3.42 -7.20 15.36
C GLU A 123 -3.83 -8.50 14.67
N ILE A 124 -3.32 -8.71 13.46
CA ILE A 124 -3.44 -9.97 12.72
C ILE A 124 -2.05 -10.57 12.61
N ARG A 125 -1.93 -11.85 12.93
CA ARG A 125 -0.67 -12.58 12.82
C ARG A 125 -0.84 -13.82 11.96
N ILE A 126 0.12 -14.07 11.08
CA ILE A 126 0.18 -15.28 10.26
C ILE A 126 1.42 -16.08 10.67
N THR A 127 1.25 -17.02 11.61
CA THR A 127 2.35 -17.88 12.09
C THR A 127 2.38 -19.27 11.48
N GLU A 128 1.27 -19.74 10.92
CA GLU A 128 1.18 -21.07 10.32
C GLU A 128 1.33 -20.99 8.80
N PRO A 129 2.10 -21.92 8.18
CA PRO A 129 2.24 -21.95 6.74
C PRO A 129 0.91 -22.36 6.09
N GLY A 130 0.61 -21.77 4.95
CA GLY A 130 -0.54 -22.10 4.09
C GLY A 130 -0.15 -22.88 2.83
N GLU A 131 -1.15 -23.48 2.19
CA GLU A 131 -0.98 -24.14 0.88
C GLU A 131 -0.98 -23.15 -0.29
N ASP A 132 -1.64 -22.00 -0.13
CA ASP A 132 -1.72 -20.90 -1.09
C ASP A 132 -1.80 -19.54 -0.41
N THR A 133 -1.76 -18.44 -1.19
CA THR A 133 -1.74 -17.07 -0.67
C THR A 133 -2.95 -16.71 0.18
N THR A 134 -4.11 -17.28 -0.13
CA THR A 134 -5.35 -16.97 0.59
C THR A 134 -5.33 -17.47 2.03
N GLU A 135 -4.51 -18.48 2.33
CA GLU A 135 -4.28 -19.01 3.67
C GLU A 135 -3.20 -18.26 4.45
N VAL A 136 -2.42 -17.40 3.81
CA VAL A 136 -1.30 -16.65 4.43
C VAL A 136 -1.38 -15.14 4.22
N ARG A 137 -2.56 -14.63 3.84
CA ARG A 137 -2.85 -13.19 3.82
C ARG A 137 -3.28 -12.65 5.19
N GLY A 138 -3.09 -11.35 5.40
CA GLY A 138 -3.55 -10.63 6.60
C GLY A 138 -5.03 -10.23 6.56
N LEU A 139 -5.45 -9.46 5.55
CA LEU A 139 -6.80 -8.92 5.45
C LEU A 139 -7.31 -8.97 4.02
N LEU A 140 -8.54 -9.44 3.80
CA LEU A 140 -9.28 -9.24 2.55
C LEU A 140 -10.48 -8.32 2.80
N LEU A 141 -10.56 -7.24 2.02
CA LEU A 141 -11.75 -6.40 1.90
C LEU A 141 -12.40 -6.61 0.55
N LYS A 142 -13.67 -7.01 0.55
CA LYS A 142 -14.40 -7.36 -0.66
C LYS A 142 -15.80 -6.76 -0.69
N ASP A 143 -16.13 -6.15 -1.83
CA ASP A 143 -17.49 -5.71 -2.18
C ASP A 143 -18.21 -4.83 -1.14
N GLN A 144 -17.53 -3.85 -0.54
CA GLN A 144 -18.21 -2.82 0.26
C GLN A 144 -18.94 -1.84 -0.66
N THR A 145 -20.19 -1.47 -0.31
CA THR A 145 -21.02 -0.57 -1.14
C THR A 145 -20.87 0.90 -0.77
N GLY A 146 -20.43 1.19 0.46
CA GLY A 146 -20.08 2.52 0.98
C GLY A 146 -18.58 2.61 1.26
N THR A 147 -18.20 2.89 2.50
CA THR A 147 -16.80 3.05 2.92
C THR A 147 -16.34 1.93 3.86
N ALA A 148 -15.28 1.22 3.47
CA ALA A 148 -14.47 0.42 4.38
C ALA A 148 -13.37 1.30 5.02
N HIS A 149 -13.55 1.71 6.28
CA HIS A 149 -12.55 2.42 7.06
C HIS A 149 -11.78 1.46 7.95
N VAL A 150 -10.49 1.32 7.70
CA VAL A 150 -9.56 0.54 8.52
C VAL A 150 -8.50 1.48 9.09
N GLU A 151 -8.33 1.44 10.40
CA GLU A 151 -7.37 2.31 11.07
C GLU A 151 -6.62 1.60 12.19
N GLY A 152 -5.32 1.87 12.31
CA GLY A 152 -4.54 1.40 13.46
C GLY A 152 -4.31 -0.11 13.49
N LEU A 153 -4.45 -0.78 12.35
CA LEU A 153 -4.23 -2.22 12.21
C LEU A 153 -2.73 -2.53 12.10
N TYR A 154 -2.31 -3.58 12.79
CA TYR A 154 -0.98 -4.17 12.64
C TYR A 154 -1.09 -5.59 12.07
N ILE A 155 -0.34 -5.87 11.00
CA ILE A 155 -0.29 -7.19 10.35
C ILE A 155 1.15 -7.69 10.37
N THR A 156 1.37 -8.92 10.85
CA THR A 156 2.71 -9.49 11.00
C THR A 156 2.68 -11.02 10.91
N GLY A 157 3.83 -11.66 11.09
CA GLY A 157 3.99 -13.10 11.16
C GLY A 157 5.00 -13.63 10.14
N PRO A 158 5.77 -14.68 10.51
CA PRO A 158 6.82 -15.23 9.65
C PRO A 158 6.31 -15.89 8.38
N GLU A 159 5.03 -16.24 8.33
CA GLU A 159 4.39 -16.90 7.19
C GLU A 159 3.48 -15.92 6.42
N LEU A 160 3.48 -14.63 6.77
CA LEU A 160 2.67 -13.61 6.10
C LEU A 160 3.12 -13.45 4.63
N ALA A 161 2.26 -13.77 3.68
CA ALA A 161 2.55 -13.63 2.26
C ALA A 161 1.98 -12.36 1.65
N GLU A 162 0.76 -11.96 2.05
CA GLU A 162 0.07 -10.78 1.52
C GLU A 162 -0.49 -9.96 2.69
N GLY A 163 -0.36 -8.63 2.63
CA GLY A 163 -0.80 -7.73 3.67
C GLY A 163 -2.32 -7.52 3.63
N ILE A 164 -2.75 -6.62 2.74
CA ILE A 164 -4.17 -6.29 2.53
C ILE A 164 -4.55 -6.48 1.07
N ASP A 165 -5.54 -7.33 0.83
CA ASP A 165 -6.11 -7.58 -0.49
C ASP A 165 -7.43 -6.85 -0.67
N LEU A 166 -7.63 -6.31 -1.87
CA LEU A 166 -8.82 -5.56 -2.26
C LEU A 166 -9.48 -6.20 -3.49
N ASP A 167 -10.73 -6.64 -3.31
CA ASP A 167 -11.60 -7.17 -4.38
C ASP A 167 -12.94 -6.41 -4.37
N GLN A 168 -12.92 -5.16 -4.82
CA GLN A 168 -14.01 -4.20 -4.67
C GLN A 168 -14.76 -4.01 -5.99
N ARG A 169 -15.75 -4.87 -6.28
CA ARG A 169 -16.43 -4.91 -7.58
C ARG A 169 -17.71 -4.08 -7.64
N VAL A 170 -18.11 -3.47 -6.53
CA VAL A 170 -19.37 -2.74 -6.39
C VAL A 170 -19.18 -1.24 -6.17
N GLY A 171 -17.96 -0.73 -6.36
CA GLY A 171 -17.68 0.72 -6.40
C GLY A 171 -17.54 1.41 -5.05
N GLY A 172 -17.23 0.69 -3.97
CA GLY A 172 -16.98 1.27 -2.65
C GLY A 172 -15.72 2.12 -2.54
N THR A 173 -15.59 2.81 -1.40
CA THR A 173 -14.37 3.49 -0.95
C THR A 173 -13.63 2.62 0.06
N VAL A 174 -12.32 2.46 -0.09
CA VAL A 174 -11.44 1.87 0.93
C VAL A 174 -10.54 2.96 1.49
N GLN A 175 -10.57 3.12 2.82
CA GLN A 175 -9.82 4.11 3.56
C GLN A 175 -8.95 3.43 4.61
N LEU A 176 -7.64 3.45 4.40
CA LEU A 176 -6.63 2.80 5.23
C LEU A 176 -5.77 3.86 5.93
N GLN A 177 -5.75 3.88 7.26
CA GLN A 177 -5.02 4.90 8.01
C GLN A 177 -4.21 4.37 9.18
N ASN A 178 -2.99 4.88 9.37
CA ASN A 178 -2.09 4.46 10.47
C ASN A 178 -1.93 2.93 10.51
N ILE A 179 -1.61 2.35 9.36
CA ILE A 179 -1.47 0.90 9.18
C ILE A 179 0.01 0.52 9.23
N ARG A 180 0.29 -0.56 9.94
CA ARG A 180 1.61 -1.20 9.91
C ARG A 180 1.49 -2.62 9.38
N ILE A 181 2.33 -2.95 8.43
CA ILE A 181 2.49 -4.30 7.91
C ILE A 181 3.98 -4.62 7.99
N ASP A 182 4.34 -5.64 8.76
CA ASP A 182 5.70 -6.17 8.76
C ASP A 182 5.99 -6.90 7.44
N THR A 183 7.14 -7.57 7.35
CA THR A 183 7.60 -8.16 6.09
C THR A 183 6.59 -9.16 5.56
N VAL A 184 6.01 -8.84 4.40
CA VAL A 184 5.34 -9.83 3.56
C VAL A 184 6.40 -10.62 2.80
N HIS A 185 6.18 -11.93 2.68
CA HIS A 185 7.13 -12.89 2.16
C HIS A 185 6.63 -13.51 0.84
N GLY A 186 7.49 -13.56 -0.17
CA GLY A 186 7.19 -14.14 -1.47
C GLY A 186 8.41 -14.09 -2.41
N ALA A 187 8.19 -14.42 -3.69
CA ALA A 187 9.23 -14.44 -4.72
C ALA A 187 8.63 -14.48 -6.13
N GLU A 188 9.47 -14.21 -7.14
CA GLU A 188 9.09 -14.29 -8.56
C GLU A 188 8.48 -15.63 -8.97
N GLU A 189 9.07 -16.73 -8.51
CA GLU A 189 8.72 -18.09 -8.94
C GLU A 189 7.53 -18.68 -8.15
N SER A 190 7.02 -17.95 -7.16
CA SER A 190 5.96 -18.40 -6.25
C SER A 190 4.87 -17.35 -6.13
N HIS A 191 4.26 -17.22 -4.95
CA HIS A 191 3.37 -16.11 -4.67
C HIS A 191 4.14 -14.80 -4.58
N HIS A 192 3.43 -13.74 -4.93
CA HIS A 192 3.87 -12.38 -4.75
C HIS A 192 3.78 -12.00 -3.27
N ALA A 193 4.66 -11.10 -2.85
CA ALA A 193 4.65 -10.56 -1.50
C ALA A 193 4.14 -9.13 -1.60
N ASP A 194 2.83 -8.90 -1.52
CA ASP A 194 2.24 -7.57 -1.72
C ASP A 194 1.81 -6.98 -0.36
N VAL A 195 2.27 -5.77 -0.03
CA VAL A 195 1.84 -5.02 1.16
C VAL A 195 0.36 -4.64 1.03
N ILE A 196 -0.01 -4.13 -0.14
CA ILE A 196 -1.41 -3.93 -0.55
C ILE A 196 -1.55 -4.41 -1.98
N GLN A 197 -2.54 -5.24 -2.23
CA GLN A 197 -2.90 -5.71 -3.56
C GLN A 197 -4.32 -5.34 -3.90
N SER A 198 -4.57 -4.86 -5.12
CA SER A 198 -5.92 -4.76 -5.65
C SER A 198 -6.06 -5.56 -6.94
N TRP A 199 -7.13 -6.36 -7.01
CA TRP A 199 -7.49 -7.11 -8.22
C TRP A 199 -8.76 -6.57 -8.90
N ALA A 200 -9.59 -5.85 -8.15
CA ALA A 200 -10.79 -5.18 -8.63
C ALA A 200 -11.04 -3.95 -7.78
N GLY A 201 -11.26 -2.79 -8.42
CA GLY A 201 -11.51 -1.53 -7.73
C GLY A 201 -10.46 -1.24 -6.63
N PRO A 202 -10.84 -0.56 -5.53
CA PRO A 202 -12.10 0.16 -5.30
C PRO A 202 -12.34 1.33 -6.27
N ALA A 203 -13.51 1.96 -6.21
CA ALA A 203 -13.72 3.24 -6.89
C ALA A 203 -12.81 4.32 -6.31
N VAL A 204 -12.65 4.33 -4.98
CA VAL A 204 -11.73 5.24 -4.30
C VAL A 204 -10.85 4.46 -3.33
N LEU A 205 -9.53 4.58 -3.49
CA LEU A 205 -8.55 4.10 -2.52
C LEU A 205 -7.90 5.30 -1.83
N ARG A 206 -7.94 5.34 -0.50
CA ARG A 206 -7.30 6.35 0.33
C ARG A 206 -6.37 5.67 1.31
N VAL A 207 -5.09 6.02 1.28
CA VAL A 207 -4.07 5.49 2.19
C VAL A 207 -3.34 6.66 2.82
N ASP A 208 -3.36 6.77 4.15
CA ASP A 208 -2.60 7.79 4.89
C ASP A 208 -1.87 7.18 6.09
N ARG A 209 -0.56 7.42 6.20
CA ARG A 209 0.29 6.81 7.22
C ARG A 209 0.27 5.29 7.12
N LEU A 210 0.93 4.78 6.09
CA LEU A 210 1.22 3.36 5.94
C LEU A 210 2.72 3.14 6.13
N THR A 211 3.08 2.10 6.88
CA THR A 211 4.43 1.53 6.83
C THR A 211 4.32 0.05 6.53
N GLY A 212 4.90 -0.37 5.40
CA GLY A 212 4.91 -1.74 4.93
C GLY A 212 6.32 -2.23 4.65
N ARG A 213 6.60 -3.50 4.92
CA ARG A 213 7.84 -4.19 4.53
C ARG A 213 7.54 -5.33 3.58
N THR A 214 8.45 -5.61 2.66
CA THR A 214 8.29 -6.67 1.68
C THR A 214 9.63 -7.23 1.27
N ASN A 215 9.71 -8.53 1.02
CA ASN A 215 10.87 -9.13 0.37
C ASN A 215 10.72 -9.28 -1.16
N TYR A 216 9.59 -8.81 -1.72
CA TYR A 216 9.28 -8.84 -3.13
C TYR A 216 8.60 -7.53 -3.54
N GLN A 217 7.27 -7.42 -3.51
CA GLN A 217 6.51 -6.29 -4.05
C GLN A 217 5.90 -5.38 -2.96
N GLY A 218 5.73 -4.10 -3.26
CA GLY A 218 5.12 -3.18 -2.29
C GLY A 218 3.62 -3.07 -2.50
N LEU A 219 3.21 -2.05 -3.25
CA LEU A 219 1.82 -1.88 -3.65
C LEU A 219 1.63 -2.44 -5.05
N PHE A 220 0.70 -3.37 -5.23
CA PHE A 220 0.37 -3.97 -6.51
C PHE A 220 -1.07 -3.66 -6.89
N LEU A 221 -1.24 -2.51 -7.56
CA LEU A 221 -2.54 -1.91 -7.81
C LEU A 221 -3.03 -2.26 -9.23
N LEU A 222 -3.78 -3.36 -9.33
CA LEU A 222 -4.43 -3.79 -10.57
C LEU A 222 -5.96 -3.74 -10.42
N PRO A 223 -6.54 -2.55 -10.17
CA PRO A 223 -7.98 -2.39 -9.98
C PRO A 223 -8.80 -2.88 -11.18
N ARG A 224 -8.17 -3.02 -12.36
CA ARG A 224 -8.81 -3.49 -13.58
C ARG A 224 -8.54 -4.94 -13.96
N GLN A 225 -7.91 -5.72 -13.08
CA GLN A 225 -7.61 -7.12 -13.41
C GLN A 225 -8.89 -7.96 -13.54
N PHE A 226 -9.87 -7.73 -12.67
CA PHE A 226 -11.16 -8.44 -12.67
C PHE A 226 -12.39 -7.53 -12.72
N LEU A 227 -12.19 -6.23 -12.98
CA LEU A 227 -13.22 -5.21 -13.17
C LEU A 227 -12.79 -4.34 -14.37
N GLU A 228 -13.71 -3.86 -15.20
CA GLU A 228 -13.31 -3.05 -16.37
C GLU A 228 -13.22 -1.55 -16.03
N GLU A 229 -13.94 -1.14 -14.99
CA GLU A 229 -14.05 0.22 -14.51
C GLU A 229 -12.73 0.72 -13.90
N ASP A 230 -12.31 1.92 -14.34
CA ASP A 230 -11.22 2.66 -13.72
C ASP A 230 -11.67 3.15 -12.32
N PRO A 231 -10.79 3.12 -11.30
CA PRO A 231 -11.00 3.90 -10.08
C PRO A 231 -11.23 5.38 -10.40
N ASP A 232 -12.05 6.05 -9.59
CA ASP A 232 -12.15 7.50 -9.60
C ASP A 232 -10.85 8.12 -9.10
N THR A 233 -10.29 7.61 -8.00
CA THR A 233 -9.06 8.16 -7.39
C THR A 233 -8.32 7.15 -6.52
N VAL A 234 -6.99 7.18 -6.61
CA VAL A 234 -6.08 6.59 -5.62
C VAL A 234 -5.28 7.71 -4.96
N ASP A 235 -5.45 7.91 -3.65
CA ASP A 235 -4.78 8.95 -2.86
C ASP A 235 -3.85 8.30 -1.83
N LEU A 236 -2.54 8.47 -2.02
CA LEU A 236 -1.48 7.93 -1.20
C LEU A 236 -0.74 9.05 -0.46
N ARG A 237 -0.81 9.05 0.86
CA ARG A 237 -0.19 10.06 1.73
C ARG A 237 0.66 9.39 2.80
N HIS A 238 1.86 9.92 3.06
CA HIS A 238 2.71 9.43 4.14
C HIS A 238 2.86 7.90 4.12
N VAL A 239 3.28 7.38 2.96
CA VAL A 239 3.46 5.94 2.75
C VAL A 239 4.95 5.64 2.77
N ASN A 240 5.37 4.68 3.58
CA ASN A 240 6.73 4.16 3.57
C ASN A 240 6.71 2.67 3.24
N ILE A 241 7.32 2.29 2.12
CA ILE A 241 7.50 0.88 1.76
C ILE A 241 8.99 0.56 1.80
N VAL A 242 9.34 -0.45 2.61
CA VAL A 242 10.72 -0.86 2.81
C VAL A 242 10.93 -2.23 2.18
N GLY A 243 11.80 -2.28 1.18
CA GLY A 243 12.26 -3.52 0.58
C GLY A 243 13.27 -4.22 1.48
N GLU A 244 13.22 -5.54 1.48
CA GLU A 244 14.17 -6.44 2.13
C GLU A 244 14.64 -7.49 1.10
N GLY A 245 15.88 -7.98 1.18
CA GLY A 245 16.36 -9.07 0.33
C GLY A 245 16.06 -8.89 -1.18
N GLY A 246 15.29 -9.82 -1.76
CA GLY A 246 14.94 -9.84 -3.19
C GLY A 246 13.91 -8.80 -3.65
N ALA A 247 13.61 -7.79 -2.85
CA ALA A 247 12.54 -6.82 -3.13
C ALA A 247 12.76 -6.04 -4.42
N ARG A 248 11.67 -5.83 -5.15
CA ARG A 248 11.58 -5.18 -6.46
C ARG A 248 10.13 -4.80 -6.77
N TYR A 249 9.93 -3.83 -7.64
CA TYR A 249 8.57 -3.34 -7.96
C TYR A 249 7.81 -2.89 -6.70
N MET A 250 8.41 -1.98 -5.96
CA MET A 250 7.88 -1.42 -4.72
C MET A 250 6.53 -0.72 -4.91
N LEU A 251 6.29 -0.16 -6.09
CA LEU A 251 4.97 0.32 -6.50
C LEU A 251 4.71 -0.17 -7.92
N TRP A 252 3.58 -0.82 -8.13
CA TRP A 252 3.15 -1.31 -9.42
C TRP A 252 1.71 -0.87 -9.66
N ARG A 253 1.42 -0.43 -10.88
CA ARG A 253 0.05 -0.22 -11.34
C ARG A 253 -0.17 -0.66 -12.78
N ASP A 254 -1.43 -0.92 -13.11
CA ASP A 254 -1.87 -1.10 -14.48
C ASP A 254 -1.88 0.22 -15.29
N GLY A 255 -2.25 0.10 -16.57
CA GLY A 255 -2.34 1.20 -17.53
C GLY A 255 -3.66 1.92 -17.57
N GLY A 256 -4.49 1.80 -16.53
CA GLY A 256 -5.78 2.47 -16.51
C GLY A 256 -5.67 3.99 -16.46
N ALA A 257 -6.73 4.68 -16.91
CA ALA A 257 -6.74 6.14 -16.97
C ALA A 257 -7.41 6.72 -15.72
N TRP A 258 -6.85 6.40 -14.55
CA TRP A 258 -7.35 6.82 -13.24
C TRP A 258 -6.38 7.75 -12.51
N ASP A 259 -6.95 8.65 -11.70
CA ASP A 259 -6.22 9.69 -10.98
C ASP A 259 -5.41 9.08 -9.82
N VAL A 260 -4.13 9.46 -9.74
CA VAL A 260 -3.23 9.09 -8.64
C VAL A 260 -2.69 10.35 -7.99
N ASP A 261 -2.98 10.53 -6.72
CA ASP A 261 -2.48 11.61 -5.88
C ASP A 261 -1.45 11.03 -4.91
N VAL A 262 -0.20 11.49 -5.02
CA VAL A 262 0.94 10.93 -4.28
C VAL A 262 1.58 12.05 -3.46
N ARG A 263 1.56 11.93 -2.13
CA ARG A 263 2.15 12.93 -1.23
C ARG A 263 3.00 12.29 -0.15
N ASP A 264 4.28 12.63 -0.14
CA ASP A 264 5.23 12.10 0.85
C ASP A 264 5.27 10.56 0.88
N VAL A 265 5.35 9.98 -0.31
CA VAL A 265 5.49 8.53 -0.50
C VAL A 265 6.96 8.19 -0.70
N TRP A 266 7.44 7.23 0.07
CA TRP A 266 8.81 6.79 0.12
C TRP A 266 8.91 5.30 -0.16
N VAL A 267 9.89 4.92 -0.96
CA VAL A 267 10.28 3.53 -1.19
C VAL A 267 11.75 3.37 -0.85
N ALA A 268 12.08 2.44 0.04
CA ALA A 268 13.46 2.06 0.32
C ALA A 268 13.77 0.76 -0.43
N PRO A 269 14.84 0.68 -1.22
CA PRO A 269 15.29 -0.59 -1.79
C PRO A 269 15.77 -1.54 -0.69
N PRO A 270 15.97 -2.83 -1.00
CA PRO A 270 16.61 -3.75 -0.07
C PRO A 270 18.00 -3.26 0.35
N THR A 271 18.50 -3.70 1.50
CA THR A 271 19.86 -3.33 1.96
C THR A 271 20.96 -4.20 1.36
N ASP A 272 20.58 -5.27 0.67
CA ASP A 272 21.44 -6.26 0.03
C ASP A 272 20.85 -6.72 -1.33
N GLY A 273 21.61 -7.48 -2.09
CA GLY A 273 21.20 -7.94 -3.42
C GLY A 273 21.37 -6.92 -4.54
N ASP A 274 20.83 -7.25 -5.72
CA ASP A 274 21.07 -6.51 -6.98
C ASP A 274 20.46 -5.09 -6.98
N PHE A 275 19.49 -4.82 -6.11
CA PHE A 275 18.80 -3.53 -6.01
C PHE A 275 19.29 -2.67 -4.82
N ALA A 276 20.29 -3.10 -4.05
CA ALA A 276 20.67 -2.42 -2.80
C ALA A 276 21.13 -0.96 -2.97
N ASP A 277 21.83 -0.71 -4.07
CA ASP A 277 22.34 0.59 -4.44
C ASP A 277 21.39 1.37 -5.35
N GLU A 278 20.17 0.86 -5.59
CA GLU A 278 19.21 1.54 -6.46
C GLU A 278 18.73 2.84 -5.81
N ARG A 279 18.77 3.92 -6.58
CA ARG A 279 18.37 5.27 -6.15
C ARG A 279 17.43 5.92 -7.15
N ASP A 280 17.19 5.28 -8.29
CA ASP A 280 16.26 5.70 -9.30
C ASP A 280 14.84 5.21 -8.95
N PRO A 281 13.87 6.11 -8.68
CA PRO A 281 12.50 5.70 -8.43
C PRO A 281 11.89 4.96 -9.62
N GLU A 282 12.31 5.22 -10.86
CA GLU A 282 11.81 4.51 -12.04
C GLU A 282 12.25 3.03 -12.07
N ALA A 283 13.33 2.66 -11.37
CA ALA A 283 13.77 1.28 -11.26
C ALA A 283 13.05 0.50 -10.15
N LEU A 284 12.48 1.21 -9.17
CA LEU A 284 11.74 0.62 -8.04
C LEU A 284 10.23 0.67 -8.25
N THR A 285 9.75 1.44 -9.22
CA THR A 285 8.34 1.60 -9.52
C THR A 285 8.05 1.12 -10.93
N TRP A 286 6.83 0.66 -11.15
CA TRP A 286 6.36 0.21 -12.45
C TRP A 286 4.98 0.78 -12.73
N ALA A 287 4.84 1.34 -13.93
CA ALA A 287 3.57 1.67 -14.54
C ALA A 287 3.70 1.27 -16.01
N THR A 288 2.65 0.71 -16.60
CA THR A 288 2.65 0.49 -18.05
C THR A 288 2.74 1.83 -18.79
N ASP A 289 3.20 1.83 -20.03
CA ASP A 289 3.47 3.04 -20.84
C ASP A 289 2.34 4.08 -20.82
N ASP A 290 1.06 3.67 -20.80
CA ASP A 290 -0.09 4.58 -20.78
C ASP A 290 -0.31 5.31 -19.44
N ALA A 291 0.40 4.90 -18.38
CA ALA A 291 0.36 5.47 -17.03
C ALA A 291 1.71 6.10 -16.61
N GLU A 292 2.58 6.41 -17.57
CA GLU A 292 3.88 7.03 -17.34
C GLU A 292 3.74 8.33 -16.51
N GLY A 293 4.52 8.45 -15.44
CA GLY A 293 4.51 9.61 -14.55
C GLY A 293 3.59 9.52 -13.33
N SER A 294 2.79 8.44 -13.18
CA SER A 294 1.95 8.23 -11.99
C SER A 294 2.71 8.22 -10.66
N TRP A 295 4.02 7.93 -10.72
CA TRP A 295 4.91 7.84 -9.56
C TRP A 295 5.88 9.02 -9.45
N ALA A 296 5.62 10.13 -10.14
CA ALA A 296 6.57 11.25 -10.22
C ALA A 296 6.92 11.89 -8.85
N GLU A 297 6.03 11.79 -7.86
CA GLU A 297 6.25 12.35 -6.51
C GLU A 297 6.85 11.35 -5.51
N VAL A 298 7.08 10.10 -5.92
CA VAL A 298 7.67 9.06 -5.09
C VAL A 298 9.16 9.34 -4.87
N ARG A 299 9.63 9.16 -3.63
CA ARG A 299 11.01 9.39 -3.23
C ARG A 299 11.69 8.08 -2.86
N VAL A 300 12.96 7.93 -3.24
CA VAL A 300 13.77 6.78 -2.83
C VAL A 300 14.49 7.07 -1.52
N GLY A 301 14.40 6.15 -0.57
CA GLY A 301 15.07 6.21 0.73
C GLY A 301 14.11 6.11 1.91
N VAL A 302 14.50 6.69 3.03
CA VAL A 302 13.73 6.67 4.28
C VAL A 302 13.05 8.03 4.50
N PRO A 303 11.77 8.08 4.90
CA PRO A 303 11.11 9.33 5.21
C PRO A 303 11.84 10.15 6.29
N PRO A 304 11.75 11.50 6.27
CA PRO A 304 12.30 12.35 7.31
C PRO A 304 11.69 11.99 8.67
N GLY A 305 12.50 11.45 9.57
CA GLY A 305 12.07 11.04 10.90
C GLY A 305 11.65 9.58 11.05
N GLY A 306 11.81 8.77 9.99
CA GLY A 306 11.60 7.32 10.02
C GLY A 306 10.23 6.89 9.51
N ASP A 307 9.81 5.69 9.89
CA ASP A 307 8.51 5.14 9.53
C ASP A 307 7.36 6.07 9.93
N PHE A 308 6.37 6.22 9.04
CA PHE A 308 5.14 6.95 9.36
C PHE A 308 4.29 6.23 10.42
N VAL A 309 4.41 4.90 10.49
CA VAL A 309 3.81 4.04 11.52
C VAL A 309 4.89 3.16 12.13
N PRO A 310 5.66 3.68 13.11
CA PRO A 310 6.70 2.91 13.79
C PRO A 310 6.10 1.80 14.67
N ASP A 311 6.96 0.90 15.15
CA ASP A 311 6.58 -0.18 16.08
C ASP A 311 5.78 0.34 17.27
N GLY A 312 4.72 -0.38 17.62
CA GLY A 312 3.82 -0.05 18.73
C GLY A 312 2.87 1.12 18.48
N ARG A 313 2.84 1.69 17.27
CA ARG A 313 1.89 2.76 16.92
C ARG A 313 0.52 2.24 16.46
N ALA A 314 0.49 1.08 15.84
CA ALA A 314 -0.69 0.34 15.43
C ALA A 314 -0.73 -1.00 16.17
N GLY A 315 -1.89 -1.69 16.15
CA GLY A 315 -2.04 -3.00 16.77
C GLY A 315 -3.00 -3.02 17.96
N LEU A 316 -2.70 -3.89 18.91
CA LEU A 316 -3.46 -4.05 20.15
C LEU A 316 -3.45 -2.76 20.98
N GLY A 317 -4.61 -2.42 21.55
CA GLY A 317 -4.78 -1.23 22.37
C GLY A 317 -4.62 0.09 21.60
N TYR A 318 -4.72 0.07 20.27
CA TYR A 318 -4.65 1.27 19.45
C TYR A 318 -5.70 2.31 19.87
N GLU A 319 -5.24 3.55 20.05
CA GLU A 319 -6.07 4.72 20.29
C GLU A 319 -5.93 5.72 19.14
N SER A 320 -7.06 6.06 18.52
CA SER A 320 -7.10 7.03 17.43
C SER A 320 -6.59 8.41 17.90
N PRO A 321 -5.71 9.09 17.13
CA PRO A 321 -5.30 10.45 17.44
C PRO A 321 -6.38 11.49 17.06
N GLY A 322 -7.55 11.05 16.60
CA GLY A 322 -8.60 11.90 16.04
C GLY A 322 -8.29 12.33 14.60
N TYR A 323 -9.16 13.16 14.04
CA TYR A 323 -9.16 13.48 12.59
C TYR A 323 -9.03 14.99 12.36
N LEU A 324 -8.33 15.37 11.28
CA LEU A 324 -8.09 16.76 10.91
C LEU A 324 -9.40 17.50 10.68
N ASP A 325 -10.38 16.79 10.12
CA ASP A 325 -11.73 17.29 9.94
C ASP A 325 -12.56 16.97 11.19
N GLY A 326 -12.51 17.89 12.14
CA GLY A 326 -13.54 18.03 13.15
C GLY A 326 -14.66 18.89 12.59
N ASP A 327 -15.72 18.24 12.10
CA ASP A 327 -17.12 18.66 12.23
C ASP A 327 -17.97 17.38 12.09
N GLY A 328 -18.06 16.64 13.19
CA GLY A 328 -18.84 15.41 13.32
C GLY A 328 -18.98 15.00 14.78
N GLU A 329 -19.31 15.97 15.64
CA GLU A 329 -19.99 15.73 16.93
C GLU A 329 -21.49 16.04 16.76
#